data_AF-A0A505HB01-F1
#
_entry.id   AF-A0A505HB01-F1
#
_cell.length_a   1.000
_cell.length_b   1.000
_cell.length_c   1.000
_cell.angle_alpha   90.00
_cell.angle_beta   90.00
_cell.angle_gamma   90.00
#
_symmetry.space_group_name_H-M   'P 1'
#
loop_
_entity.id
_entity.type
_entity.pdbx_description
1 polymer ?
#
loop_
_entity_poly.entity_id
_entity_poly.type
_entity_poly.pdbx_seq_one_letter_code
_entity_poly.pdbx_strand_id
1 'polypeptide(L)'
;MRAVGAEPAPALRRAVRTYLDHLTVERGLSANTLASYRRDLDRYLATLAAAGVDDLAAAGPAQVEAHLARLRAGDDDHPPLAVSSAARAASAVRGLHRFALREGLTGA
;
A
#
# COMPACT_ATOMS: atom_id res chain seq x y z
N MET A 1 17.08 18.51 -5.90
CA MET A 1 16.49 18.41 -4.55
C MET A 1 15.96 17.00 -4.39
N ARG A 2 16.76 16.07 -3.84
CA ARG A 2 16.31 14.70 -3.56
C ARG A 2 15.23 14.81 -2.49
N ALA A 3 14.02 14.35 -2.76
CA ALA A 3 13.06 14.10 -1.69
C ALA A 3 13.74 13.09 -0.76
N VAL A 4 14.20 13.55 0.40
CA VAL A 4 14.48 12.69 1.54
C VAL A 4 13.21 11.87 1.67
N GLY A 5 13.29 10.55 1.41
CA GLY A 5 12.13 9.68 1.30
C GLY A 5 11.25 9.91 2.52
N ALA A 6 10.10 10.54 2.32
CA ALA A 6 9.22 10.88 3.43
C ALA A 6 8.85 9.56 4.10
N GLU A 7 9.25 9.40 5.34
CA GLU A 7 8.93 8.23 6.13
C GLU A 7 7.41 8.12 6.24
N PRO A 8 6.78 6.98 5.89
CA PRO A 8 5.34 6.84 5.98
C PRO A 8 4.83 7.16 7.38
N ALA A 9 3.71 7.89 7.46
CA ALA A 9 3.12 8.27 8.74
C ALA A 9 2.81 7.03 9.60
N PRO A 10 2.91 7.13 10.94
CA PRO A 10 2.63 6.02 11.86
C PRO A 10 1.24 5.40 11.68
N ALA A 11 0.22 6.20 11.36
CA ALA A 11 -1.15 5.75 11.12
C ALA A 11 -1.22 4.78 9.92
N LEU A 12 -0.58 5.13 8.80
CA LEU A 12 -0.49 4.27 7.62
C LEU A 12 0.21 2.94 7.92
N ARG A 13 1.35 2.96 8.64
CA ARG A 13 2.07 1.74 9.02
C ARG A 13 1.24 0.85 9.93
N ARG A 14 0.52 1.46 10.87
CA ARG A 14 -0.40 0.74 11.77
C ARG A 14 -1.50 0.07 10.96
N ALA A 15 -2.13 0.76 10.02
CA ALA A 15 -3.18 0.19 9.17
C ALA A 15 -2.69 -1.02 8.36
N VAL A 16 -1.49 -0.92 7.75
CA VAL A 16 -0.88 -2.04 7.01
C VAL A 16 -0.60 -3.23 7.93
N ARG A 17 -0.03 -3.00 9.11
CA ARG A 17 0.24 -4.07 10.08
C ARG A 17 -1.05 -4.78 10.49
N THR A 18 -2.05 -4.03 10.94
CA THR A 18 -3.34 -4.60 11.35
C THR A 18 -4.00 -5.39 10.22
N TYR A 19 -3.92 -4.89 8.98
CA TYR A 19 -4.44 -5.59 7.81
C TYR A 19 -3.73 -6.92 7.54
N LEU A 20 -2.39 -6.94 7.59
CA LEU A 20 -1.61 -8.17 7.38
C LEU A 20 -1.83 -9.19 8.51
N ASP A 21 -1.96 -8.72 9.74
CA ASP A 21 -2.29 -9.57 10.90
C ASP A 21 -3.69 -10.19 10.71
N HIS A 22 -4.68 -9.38 10.30
CA HIS A 22 -6.02 -9.87 9.94
C HIS A 22 -5.98 -10.93 8.84
N LEU A 23 -5.21 -10.72 7.76
CA LEU A 23 -5.09 -11.71 6.69
C LEU A 23 -4.42 -13.02 7.15
N THR A 24 -3.55 -12.93 8.15
CA THR A 24 -2.88 -14.10 8.74
C THR A 24 -3.89 -14.93 9.55
N VAL A 25 -4.64 -14.27 10.43
CA VAL A 25 -5.56 -14.94 11.36
C VAL A 25 -6.87 -15.37 10.68
N GLU A 26 -7.53 -14.45 9.98
CA GLU A 26 -8.91 -14.66 9.49
C GLU A 26 -8.97 -15.31 8.11
N ARG A 27 -7.90 -15.21 7.32
CA ARG A 27 -7.86 -15.71 5.93
C ARG A 27 -6.86 -16.84 5.71
N GLY A 28 -5.99 -17.12 6.69
CA GLY A 28 -4.98 -18.17 6.61
C GLY A 28 -4.08 -18.06 5.37
N LEU A 29 -3.78 -16.84 4.92
CA LEU A 29 -2.96 -16.67 3.72
C LEU A 29 -1.54 -17.21 3.93
N SER A 30 -0.97 -17.80 2.88
CA SER A 30 0.40 -18.30 2.92
C SER A 30 1.41 -17.19 3.25
N ALA A 31 2.51 -17.55 3.92
CA ALA A 31 3.60 -16.64 4.23
C ALA A 31 4.16 -15.93 2.98
N ASN A 32 4.22 -16.65 1.85
CA ASN A 32 4.67 -16.09 0.57
C ASN A 32 3.73 -15.00 0.05
N THR A 33 2.41 -15.20 0.17
CA THR A 33 1.40 -14.21 -0.20
C THR A 33 1.47 -12.98 0.70
N LEU A 34 1.62 -13.18 2.02
CA LEU A 34 1.74 -12.09 2.99
C LEU A 34 3.02 -11.26 2.77
N ALA A 35 4.16 -11.92 2.53
CA ALA A 35 5.41 -11.24 2.22
C ALA A 35 5.32 -10.44 0.90
N SER A 36 4.62 -11.00 -0.08
CA SER A 36 4.32 -10.35 -1.35
C SER A 36 3.44 -9.11 -1.16
N TYR A 37 2.37 -9.21 -0.37
CA TYR A 37 1.50 -8.08 -0.05
C TYR A 37 2.22 -7.00 0.76
N ARG A 38 3.06 -7.38 1.73
CA ARG A 38 3.86 -6.43 2.51
C ARG A 38 4.73 -5.56 1.60
N ARG A 39 5.50 -6.17 0.68
CA ARG A 39 6.34 -5.42 -0.28
C ARG A 39 5.55 -4.51 -1.20
N ASP A 40 4.34 -4.91 -1.59
CA ASP A 40 3.49 -4.07 -2.43
C ASP A 40 2.94 -2.88 -1.63
N LEU A 41 2.49 -3.13 -0.39
CA LEU A 41 1.95 -2.10 0.50
C LEU A 41 3.03 -1.12 0.97
N ASP A 42 4.25 -1.57 1.23
CA ASP A 42 5.37 -0.69 1.59
C ASP A 42 5.67 0.32 0.47
N ARG A 43 5.63 -0.11 -0.80
CA ARG A 43 5.75 0.78 -1.97
C ARG A 43 4.57 1.75 -2.08
N TYR A 44 3.36 1.31 -1.72
CA TYR A 44 2.20 2.19 -1.66
C TYR A 44 2.35 3.24 -0.56
N LEU A 45 2.83 2.87 0.62
CA LEU A 45 3.09 3.81 1.72
C LEU A 45 4.13 4.86 1.34
N ALA A 46 5.19 4.48 0.64
CA ALA A 46 6.17 5.43 0.11
C ALA A 46 5.54 6.41 -0.89
N THR A 47 4.57 5.94 -1.70
CA THR A 47 3.83 6.80 -2.63
C THR A 47 2.95 7.80 -1.89
N LEU A 48 2.24 7.36 -0.83
CA LEU A 48 1.42 8.23 0.00
C LEU A 48 2.26 9.28 0.73
N ALA A 49 3.39 8.86 1.31
CA ALA A 49 4.29 9.76 2.01
C ALA A 49 4.88 10.83 1.08
N ALA A 50 5.28 10.44 -0.15
CA ALA A 50 5.74 11.38 -1.17
C ALA A 50 4.65 12.38 -1.60
N ALA A 51 3.37 12.00 -1.48
CA ALA A 51 2.23 12.86 -1.74
C ALA A 51 1.77 13.68 -0.50
N GLY A 52 2.49 13.57 0.63
CA GLY A 52 2.12 14.24 1.88
C GLY A 52 0.85 13.67 2.55
N VAL A 53 0.45 12.46 2.17
CA VAL A 53 -0.71 11.77 2.77
C VAL A 53 -0.27 11.00 4.00
N ASP A 54 -0.91 11.28 5.14
CA ASP A 54 -0.58 10.72 6.45
C ASP A 54 -1.65 9.76 7.01
N ASP A 55 -2.85 9.73 6.39
CA ASP A 55 -3.94 8.84 6.76
C ASP A 55 -4.63 8.20 5.53
N LEU A 56 -5.18 6.99 5.70
CA LEU A 56 -5.88 6.28 4.61
C LEU A 56 -7.19 6.98 4.21
N ALA A 57 -7.83 7.74 5.10
CA ALA A 57 -9.00 8.55 4.77
C ALA A 57 -8.65 9.70 3.80
N ALA A 58 -7.42 10.20 3.85
CA ALA A 58 -6.92 11.23 2.93
C ALA A 58 -6.38 10.64 1.61
N ALA A 59 -6.20 9.32 1.52
CA ALA A 59 -5.74 8.63 0.33
C ALA A 59 -6.90 8.40 -0.67
N GLY A 60 -7.11 9.38 -1.55
CA GLY A 60 -8.14 9.33 -2.58
C GLY A 60 -7.77 8.49 -3.82
N PRO A 61 -8.69 8.42 -4.82
CA PRO A 61 -8.46 7.68 -6.07
C PRO A 61 -7.19 8.11 -6.81
N ALA A 62 -6.88 9.41 -6.81
CA ALA A 62 -5.72 9.96 -7.51
C ALA A 62 -4.40 9.35 -7.02
N GLN A 63 -4.22 9.15 -5.72
CA GLN A 63 -3.01 8.53 -5.16
C GLN A 63 -2.90 7.05 -5.54
N VAL A 64 -4.02 6.34 -5.59
CA VAL A 64 -4.05 4.93 -6.02
C VAL A 64 -3.71 4.82 -7.51
N GLU A 65 -4.29 5.65 -8.34
CA GLU A 65 -4.03 5.68 -9.78
C GLU A 65 -2.57 6.03 -10.09
N ALA A 66 -2.05 7.08 -9.46
CA ALA A 66 -0.64 7.47 -9.59
C ALA A 66 0.31 6.34 -9.15
N HIS A 67 -0.01 5.65 -8.05
CA HIS A 67 0.77 4.50 -7.59
C HIS A 67 0.78 3.37 -8.62
N LEU A 68 -0.38 2.98 -9.14
CA LEU A 68 -0.49 1.90 -10.13
C LEU A 68 0.19 2.27 -11.46
N ALA A 69 0.12 3.53 -11.88
CA ALA A 69 0.83 4.02 -13.05
C ALA A 69 2.35 3.90 -12.85
N ARG A 70 2.88 4.32 -11.68
CA ARG A 70 4.30 4.15 -11.34
C ARG A 70 4.75 2.70 -11.36
N LEU A 71 3.98 1.78 -10.77
CA LEU A 71 4.33 0.36 -10.77
C LEU A 71 4.45 -0.23 -12.19
N ARG A 72 3.64 0.27 -13.13
CA ARG A 72 3.68 -0.17 -14.54
C ARG A 72 4.78 0.51 -15.34
N ALA A 73 5.13 1.73 -15.01
CA ALA A 73 6.18 2.49 -15.70
C ALA A 73 7.59 2.14 -15.21
N GLY A 74 7.72 1.71 -13.95
CA GLY A 74 9.02 1.63 -13.27
C GLY A 74 9.57 3.01 -12.90
N ASP A 75 10.71 3.01 -12.24
CA ASP A 75 11.55 4.17 -11.98
C ASP A 75 13.04 3.81 -12.12
N ASP A 76 13.93 4.77 -11.91
CA ASP A 76 15.38 4.60 -12.08
C ASP A 76 15.95 3.45 -11.23
N ASP A 77 15.31 3.15 -10.10
CA ASP A 77 15.73 2.10 -9.16
C ASP A 77 14.98 0.77 -9.37
N HIS A 78 13.82 0.79 -10.03
CA HIS A 78 12.96 -0.39 -10.18
C HIS A 78 12.36 -0.52 -11.58
N PRO A 79 12.57 -1.66 -12.28
CA PRO A 79 11.93 -1.87 -13.57
C PRO A 79 10.39 -1.97 -13.44
N PRO A 80 9.66 -1.72 -14.55
CA PRO A 80 8.24 -2.02 -14.67
C PRO A 80 7.85 -3.37 -14.06
N LEU A 81 6.79 -3.41 -13.26
CA LEU A 81 6.24 -4.67 -12.79
C LEU A 81 5.54 -5.41 -13.94
N ALA A 82 5.75 -6.73 -13.97
CA ALA A 82 4.93 -7.62 -14.77
C ALA A 82 3.43 -7.47 -14.42
N VAL A 83 2.55 -7.70 -15.39
CA VAL A 83 1.09 -7.54 -15.26
C VAL A 83 0.53 -8.24 -14.03
N SER A 84 0.96 -9.48 -13.77
CA SER A 84 0.52 -10.27 -12.61
C SER A 84 0.94 -9.64 -11.28
N SER A 85 2.12 -9.04 -11.21
CA SER A 85 2.60 -8.33 -10.01
C SER A 85 1.87 -7.02 -9.80
N ALA A 86 1.60 -6.26 -10.87
CA ALA A 86 0.78 -5.05 -10.78
C ALA A 86 -0.67 -5.36 -10.34
N ALA A 87 -1.26 -6.45 -10.84
CA ALA A 87 -2.59 -6.90 -10.43
C ALA A 87 -2.63 -7.36 -8.96
N ARG A 88 -1.56 -8.02 -8.48
CA ARG A 88 -1.39 -8.38 -7.06
C ARG A 88 -1.28 -7.14 -6.18
N ALA A 89 -0.45 -6.17 -6.56
CA ALA A 89 -0.32 -4.91 -5.82
C ALA A 89 -1.66 -4.15 -5.74
N ALA A 90 -2.39 -4.05 -6.86
CA ALA A 90 -3.72 -3.46 -6.88
C ALA A 90 -4.71 -4.19 -5.95
N SER A 91 -4.62 -5.52 -5.87
CA SER A 91 -5.46 -6.32 -4.98
C SER A 91 -5.11 -6.10 -3.50
N ALA A 92 -3.83 -5.99 -3.16
CA ALA A 92 -3.37 -5.66 -1.82
C ALA A 92 -3.84 -4.26 -1.39
N VAL A 93 -3.67 -3.24 -2.24
CA VAL A 93 -4.12 -1.86 -1.97
C VAL A 93 -5.64 -1.78 -1.77
N ARG A 94 -6.42 -2.41 -2.66
CA ARG A 94 -7.89 -2.46 -2.49
C ARG A 94 -8.30 -3.20 -1.22
N GLY A 95 -7.59 -4.26 -0.88
CA GLY A 95 -7.82 -5.03 0.33
C GLY A 95 -7.59 -4.19 1.59
N LEU A 96 -6.47 -3.45 1.63
CA LEU A 96 -6.14 -2.53 2.72
C LEU A 96 -7.23 -1.48 2.92
N HIS A 97 -7.65 -0.79 1.85
CA HIS A 97 -8.66 0.27 1.94
C HIS A 97 -10.03 -0.25 2.41
N ARG A 98 -10.48 -1.39 1.87
CA ARG A 98 -11.73 -2.02 2.32
C ARG A 98 -11.67 -2.48 3.77
N PHE A 99 -10.53 -3.00 4.20
CA PHE A 99 -10.30 -3.38 5.59
C PHE A 99 -10.34 -2.14 6.49
N ALA A 100 -9.60 -1.09 6.13
CA ALA A 100 -9.53 0.14 6.91
C ALA A 100 -10.91 0.80 7.08
N LEU A 101 -11.72 0.84 6.02
CA LEU A 101 -13.08 1.35 6.09
C LEU A 101 -13.97 0.52 7.02
N ARG A 102 -13.83 -0.81 7.01
CA ARG A 102 -14.62 -1.73 7.86
C ARG A 102 -14.24 -1.65 9.34
N GLU A 103 -12.96 -1.47 9.62
CA GLU A 103 -12.41 -1.42 10.99
C GLU A 103 -12.39 0.00 11.59
N GLY A 104 -12.91 1.01 10.88
CA GLY A 104 -12.87 2.40 11.34
C GLY A 104 -11.45 2.95 11.45
N LEU A 105 -10.53 2.47 10.61
CA LEU A 105 -9.14 2.96 10.52
C LEU A 105 -9.00 4.14 9.53
N THR A 106 -10.12 4.58 8.96
CA THR A 106 -10.24 5.81 8.18
C THR A 106 -10.90 6.87 9.06
N GLY A 107 -10.08 7.61 9.82
CA GLY A 107 -10.53 8.74 10.63
C GLY A 107 -10.56 8.51 12.14
N ALA A 108 -9.92 9.44 12.85
CA ALA A 108 -10.63 10.34 13.75
C ALA A 108 -10.75 11.70 13.04
#